data_AF-A0A3S1PI64-F1
#
_entry.id   AF-A0A3S1PI64-F1
#
_cell.length_a   1.000
_cell.length_b   1.000
_cell.length_c   1.000
_cell.angle_alpha   90.00
_cell.angle_beta   90.00
_cell.angle_gamma   90.00
#
_symmetry.space_group_name_H-M   'P 1'
#
loop_
_entity.id
_entity.type
_entity.pdbx_description
1 polymer ?
#
loop_
_entity_poly.entity_id
_entity_poly.type
_entity_poly.pdbx_seq_one_letter_code
_entity_poly.pdbx_strand_id
1 'polypeptide(L)'
;MNPIALLDYAGVAVFAATGALAASRKQLDIIGFLFLASITGIGGGTLRDVILNLPVFWVANSGYVLICAVVAVLVFFSAHRFESRYKLLLWLDAVGLAAFSVMGAAKGLAITGSPVVSVITGVLTATSGGILRDLLAGEPSVLLRPEIYVTAALAGAAIFTLGDLAGL
;
A
#
# COMPACT_ATOMS: atom_id res chain seq x y z
N MET A 1 2.12 -14.70 -16.85
CA MET A 1 2.59 -13.78 -15.78
C MET A 1 2.92 -14.62 -14.56
N ASN A 2 3.99 -14.31 -13.83
CA ASN A 2 4.33 -14.98 -12.58
C ASN A 2 3.25 -14.66 -11.52
N PRO A 3 2.73 -15.64 -10.75
CA PRO A 3 1.75 -15.40 -9.69
C PRO A 3 2.11 -14.28 -8.72
N ILE A 4 3.41 -14.13 -8.39
CA ILE A 4 3.91 -13.09 -7.48
C ILE A 4 3.73 -11.69 -8.09
N ALA A 5 3.99 -11.53 -9.38
CA ALA A 5 3.82 -10.25 -10.06
C ALA A 5 2.34 -9.83 -10.11
N LEU A 6 1.42 -10.80 -10.22
CA LEU A 6 -0.02 -10.54 -10.18
C LEU A 6 -0.45 -10.04 -8.78
N LEU A 7 0.09 -10.63 -7.72
CA LEU A 7 -0.18 -10.20 -6.34
C LEU A 7 0.35 -8.79 -6.06
N ASP A 8 1.53 -8.44 -6.59
CA ASP A 8 2.11 -7.12 -6.42
C ASP A 8 1.25 -6.03 -7.12
N TYR A 9 0.84 -6.29 -8.36
CA TYR A 9 -0.11 -5.42 -9.08
C TYR A 9 -1.46 -5.31 -8.37
N ALA A 10 -1.98 -6.42 -7.82
CA ALA A 10 -3.21 -6.40 -7.05
C ALA A 10 -3.07 -5.57 -5.76
N GLY A 11 -1.95 -5.68 -5.04
CA GLY A 11 -1.68 -4.87 -3.86
C GLY A 11 -1.64 -3.37 -4.17
N VAL A 12 -0.95 -3.00 -5.26
CA VAL A 12 -0.93 -1.60 -5.74
C VAL A 12 -2.34 -1.13 -6.13
N ALA A 13 -3.13 -1.97 -6.81
CA ALA A 13 -4.51 -1.64 -7.17
C ALA A 13 -5.40 -1.42 -5.93
N VAL A 14 -5.27 -2.28 -4.90
CA VAL A 14 -6.03 -2.16 -3.65
C VAL A 14 -5.70 -0.86 -2.92
N PHE A 15 -4.41 -0.52 -2.76
CA PHE A 15 -4.03 0.75 -2.14
C PHE A 15 -4.37 1.96 -3.00
N ALA A 16 -4.26 1.85 -4.33
CA ALA A 16 -4.71 2.91 -5.22
C ALA A 16 -6.21 3.20 -5.04
N ALA A 17 -7.02 2.17 -4.83
CA ALA A 17 -8.45 2.33 -4.56
C ALA A 17 -8.69 3.05 -3.23
N THR A 18 -7.91 2.79 -2.18
CA THR A 18 -8.05 3.53 -0.90
C THR A 18 -7.70 5.01 -1.06
N GLY A 19 -6.66 5.33 -1.83
CA GLY A 19 -6.31 6.71 -2.18
C GLY A 19 -7.42 7.41 -2.98
N ALA A 20 -7.96 6.75 -3.99
CA ALA A 20 -9.08 7.27 -4.78
C ALA A 20 -10.37 7.46 -3.95
N LEU A 21 -10.66 6.55 -3.02
CA LEU A 21 -11.79 6.71 -2.10
C LEU A 21 -11.60 7.88 -1.14
N ALA A 22 -10.36 8.15 -0.68
CA ALA A 22 -10.05 9.34 0.10
C ALA A 22 -10.27 10.63 -0.73
N ALA A 23 -9.83 10.66 -1.99
CA ALA A 23 -10.13 11.76 -2.92
C ALA A 23 -11.64 11.98 -3.09
N SER A 24 -12.41 10.89 -3.22
CA SER A 24 -13.87 10.95 -3.33
C SER A 24 -14.55 11.51 -2.09
N ARG A 25 -14.07 11.18 -0.89
CA ARG A 25 -14.58 11.73 0.37
C ARG A 25 -14.33 13.23 0.48
N LYS A 26 -13.25 13.72 -0.14
CA LYS A 26 -12.87 15.14 -0.20
C LYS A 26 -13.45 15.87 -1.42
N GLN A 27 -14.28 15.19 -2.22
CA GLN A 27 -14.92 15.74 -3.42
C GLN A 27 -13.92 16.38 -4.41
N LEU A 28 -12.74 15.77 -4.54
CA LEU A 28 -11.73 16.24 -5.48
C LEU A 28 -12.13 15.90 -6.92
N ASP A 29 -11.48 16.58 -7.88
CA ASP A 29 -11.60 16.26 -9.29
C ASP A 29 -10.81 15.00 -9.67
N ILE A 30 -10.90 14.60 -10.94
CA ILE A 30 -10.22 13.40 -11.45
C ILE A 30 -8.69 13.48 -11.27
N ILE A 31 -8.12 14.68 -11.31
CA ILE A 31 -6.68 14.87 -11.10
C ILE A 31 -6.32 14.57 -9.65
N GLY A 32 -7.13 15.01 -8.70
CA GLY A 32 -7.00 14.64 -7.29
C GLY A 32 -7.13 13.14 -7.04
N PHE A 33 -8.01 12.45 -7.76
CA PHE A 33 -8.11 10.99 -7.71
C PHE A 33 -6.86 10.30 -8.24
N LEU A 34 -6.36 10.70 -9.42
CA LEU A 34 -5.14 10.16 -10.01
C LEU A 34 -3.94 10.36 -9.07
N PHE A 35 -3.83 11.55 -8.47
CA PHE A 35 -2.75 11.90 -7.56
C PHE A 35 -2.80 11.06 -6.27
N LEU A 36 -3.94 11.03 -5.56
CA LEU A 36 -4.05 10.27 -4.32
C LEU A 36 -3.98 8.76 -4.56
N ALA A 37 -4.59 8.22 -5.62
CA ALA A 37 -4.46 6.81 -5.96
C ALA A 37 -3.00 6.41 -6.22
N SER A 38 -2.25 7.25 -6.93
CA SER A 38 -0.84 7.00 -7.20
C SER A 38 -0.03 7.06 -5.91
N ILE A 39 -0.06 8.16 -5.16
CA ILE A 39 0.78 8.29 -3.97
C ILE A 39 0.48 7.23 -2.90
N THR A 40 -0.77 6.79 -2.79
CA THR A 40 -1.16 5.70 -1.89
C THR A 40 -0.71 4.34 -2.42
N GLY A 41 -0.96 4.04 -3.70
CA GLY A 41 -0.65 2.75 -4.32
C GLY A 41 0.85 2.45 -4.41
N ILE A 42 1.65 3.45 -4.80
CA ILE A 42 3.09 3.26 -5.04
C ILE A 42 3.99 3.87 -3.96
N GLY A 43 3.46 4.69 -3.04
CA GLY A 43 4.25 5.43 -2.06
C GLY A 43 5.00 4.54 -1.07
N GLY A 44 4.34 3.52 -0.51
CA GLY A 44 4.97 2.60 0.44
C GLY A 44 6.14 1.82 -0.17
N GLY A 45 5.93 1.24 -1.36
CA GLY A 45 6.98 0.55 -2.11
C GLY A 45 8.10 1.49 -2.56
N THR A 46 7.79 2.75 -2.86
CA THR A 46 8.80 3.77 -3.20
C THR A 46 9.72 4.05 -2.01
N LEU A 47 9.14 4.28 -0.82
CA LEU A 47 9.93 4.51 0.39
C LEU A 47 10.84 3.31 0.69
N ARG A 48 10.31 2.10 0.61
CA ARG A 48 11.09 0.86 0.77
C ARG A 48 12.25 0.80 -0.22
N ASP A 49 11.99 0.98 -1.51
CA ASP A 49 13.00 0.82 -2.55
C ASP A 49 14.11 1.88 -2.43
N VAL A 50 13.77 3.12 -2.06
CA VAL A 50 14.75 4.17 -1.79
C VAL A 50 15.63 3.82 -0.58
N ILE A 51 15.03 3.35 0.53
CA ILE A 51 15.79 2.94 1.73
C ILE A 51 16.74 1.78 1.43
N LEU A 52 16.30 0.83 0.61
CA LEU A 52 17.10 -0.32 0.19
C LEU A 52 18.10 0.00 -0.94
N ASN A 53 18.18 1.27 -1.38
CA ASN A 53 19.02 1.73 -2.49
C ASN A 53 18.77 0.94 -3.80
N LEU A 54 17.50 0.70 -4.11
CA LEU A 54 17.03 0.02 -5.32
C LEU A 54 16.41 1.02 -6.29
N PRO A 55 16.42 0.74 -7.60
CA PRO A 55 15.63 1.50 -8.55
C PRO A 55 14.15 1.42 -8.17
N VAL A 56 13.48 2.57 -8.17
CA VAL A 56 12.06 2.65 -7.80
C VAL A 56 11.21 1.86 -8.80
N PHE A 57 10.46 0.87 -8.31
CA PHE A 57 9.80 -0.14 -9.13
C PHE A 57 8.88 0.40 -10.24
N TRP A 58 8.12 1.47 -9.97
CA TRP A 58 7.19 2.06 -10.93
C TRP A 58 7.89 2.95 -11.97
N VAL A 59 9.12 3.40 -11.68
CA VAL A 59 9.97 4.09 -12.66
C VAL A 59 10.56 3.06 -13.63
N ALA A 60 10.98 1.91 -13.11
CA ALA A 60 11.45 0.79 -13.92
C ALA A 60 10.34 0.15 -14.75
N ASN A 61 9.09 0.16 -14.25
CA ASN A 61 7.93 -0.39 -14.92
C ASN A 61 6.71 0.52 -14.76
N SER A 62 6.39 1.28 -15.80
CA SER A 62 5.27 2.23 -15.81
C SER A 62 3.88 1.57 -15.64
N GLY A 63 3.78 0.25 -15.79
CA GLY A 63 2.54 -0.50 -15.60
C GLY A 63 1.90 -0.29 -14.22
N TYR A 64 2.71 -0.08 -13.18
CA TYR A 64 2.20 0.22 -11.84
C TYR A 64 1.46 1.56 -11.76
N VAL A 65 1.99 2.60 -12.43
CA VAL A 65 1.32 3.91 -12.51
C VAL A 65 0.05 3.82 -13.33
N LEU A 66 0.06 3.06 -14.44
CA LEU A 66 -1.13 2.83 -15.25
C LEU A 66 -2.23 2.12 -14.45
N ILE A 67 -1.89 1.17 -13.58
CA ILE A 67 -2.86 0.52 -12.69
C ILE A 67 -3.46 1.52 -11.70
N CYS A 68 -2.64 2.37 -11.07
CA CYS A 68 -3.15 3.44 -10.21
C CYS A 68 -4.13 4.35 -10.97
N ALA A 69 -3.81 4.71 -12.23
CA ALA A 69 -4.66 5.54 -13.05
C ALA A 69 -5.99 4.86 -13.42
N VAL A 70 -5.95 3.60 -13.85
CA VAL A 70 -7.16 2.81 -14.16
C VAL A 70 -8.05 2.69 -12.92
N VAL A 71 -7.48 2.35 -11.76
CA VAL A 71 -8.23 2.25 -10.51
C VAL A 71 -8.82 3.60 -10.11
N ALA A 72 -8.06 4.69 -10.22
CA ALA A 72 -8.56 6.03 -9.92
C ALA A 72 -9.78 6.40 -10.76
N VAL A 73 -9.73 6.14 -12.07
CA VAL A 73 -10.84 6.39 -13.00
C VAL A 73 -12.04 5.51 -12.66
N LEU A 74 -11.83 4.22 -12.41
CA LEU A 74 -12.90 3.30 -12.01
C LEU A 74 -13.58 3.75 -10.72
N VAL A 75 -12.80 4.12 -9.70
CA VAL A 75 -13.33 4.62 -8.43
C VAL A 75 -14.00 5.97 -8.60
N PHE A 76 -13.48 6.88 -9.43
CA PHE A 76 -14.13 8.16 -9.72
C PHE A 76 -15.56 7.99 -10.22
N PHE A 77 -15.77 7.08 -11.18
CA PHE A 77 -17.10 6.81 -11.72
C PHE A 77 -17.97 5.89 -10.85
N SER A 78 -17.40 5.09 -9.95
CA SER A 78 -18.17 4.13 -9.15
C SER A 78 -18.38 4.53 -7.69
N ALA A 79 -17.60 5.47 -7.14
CA ALA A 79 -17.59 5.80 -5.71
C ALA A 79 -18.94 6.29 -5.16
N HIS A 80 -19.82 6.81 -6.02
CA HIS A 80 -21.16 7.25 -5.65
C HIS A 80 -22.14 6.09 -5.38
N ARG A 81 -21.81 4.86 -5.80
CA ARG A 81 -22.64 3.66 -5.60
C ARG A 81 -22.48 3.02 -4.23
N PHE A 82 -21.42 3.33 -3.49
CA PHE A 82 -21.16 2.74 -2.19
C PHE A 82 -21.79 3.55 -1.06
N GLU A 83 -22.52 2.89 -0.16
CA GLU A 83 -23.15 3.51 1.01
C GLU A 83 -22.15 4.22 1.92
N SER A 84 -20.98 3.60 2.14
CA SER A 84 -19.91 4.20 2.95
C SER A 84 -18.55 4.00 2.31
N ARG A 85 -18.08 5.05 1.63
CA ARG A 85 -16.73 5.14 1.06
C ARG A 85 -15.66 4.93 2.13
N TYR A 86 -15.93 5.35 3.37
CA TYR A 86 -15.00 5.19 4.49
C TYR A 86 -14.88 3.74 4.95
N LYS A 87 -16.00 3.01 5.11
CA LYS A 87 -15.94 1.58 5.46
C LYS A 87 -15.23 0.76 4.38
N LEU A 88 -15.52 1.02 3.11
CA LEU A 88 -14.84 0.35 2.00
C LEU A 88 -13.33 0.64 2.01
N LEU A 89 -12.96 1.90 2.24
CA LEU A 89 -11.56 2.31 2.37
C LEU A 89 -10.87 1.52 3.48
N LEU A 90 -11.45 1.42 4.68
CA LEU A 90 -10.85 0.70 5.81
C LEU A 90 -10.61 -0.79 5.51
N TRP A 91 -11.59 -1.46 4.89
CA TRP A 91 -11.45 -2.88 4.54
C TRP A 91 -10.39 -3.10 3.45
N LEU A 92 -10.38 -2.28 2.41
CA LEU A 92 -9.34 -2.33 1.38
C LEU A 92 -7.96 -2.01 1.97
N ASP A 93 -7.88 -1.06 2.90
CA ASP A 93 -6.63 -0.72 3.60
C ASP A 93 -6.12 -1.89 4.42
N ALA A 94 -6.99 -2.62 5.13
CA ALA A 94 -6.61 -3.81 5.88
C ALA A 94 -6.08 -4.94 4.96
N VAL A 95 -6.72 -5.16 3.81
CA VAL A 95 -6.26 -6.15 2.81
C VAL A 95 -4.91 -5.74 2.23
N GLY A 96 -4.77 -4.46 1.85
CA GLY A 96 -3.52 -3.90 1.35
C GLY A 96 -2.40 -4.01 2.38
N LEU A 97 -2.67 -3.64 3.64
CA LEU A 97 -1.74 -3.71 4.75
C LEU A 97 -1.22 -5.13 4.97
N ALA A 98 -2.11 -6.14 4.94
CA ALA A 98 -1.73 -7.53 5.06
C ALA A 98 -0.79 -7.95 3.91
N ALA A 99 -1.13 -7.64 2.66
CA ALA A 99 -0.31 -8.00 1.50
C ALA A 99 1.06 -7.29 1.50
N PHE A 100 1.09 -5.98 1.75
CA PHE A 100 2.32 -5.18 1.70
C PHE A 100 3.23 -5.40 2.91
N SER A 101 2.70 -5.81 4.06
CA SER A 101 3.55 -6.19 5.19
C SER A 101 4.42 -7.40 4.85
N VAL A 102 3.83 -8.41 4.22
CA VAL A 102 4.51 -9.63 3.78
C VAL A 102 5.43 -9.35 2.59
N MET A 103 4.94 -8.68 1.53
CA MET A 103 5.75 -8.42 0.34
C MET A 103 6.91 -7.45 0.61
N GLY A 104 6.70 -6.46 1.48
CA GLY A 104 7.76 -5.56 1.94
C GLY A 104 8.84 -6.32 2.70
N ALA A 105 8.44 -7.21 3.60
CA ALA A 105 9.35 -8.06 4.36
C ALA A 105 10.13 -9.02 3.46
N ALA A 106 9.44 -9.73 2.56
CA ALA A 106 10.05 -10.63 1.58
C ALA A 106 11.15 -9.95 0.76
N LYS A 107 10.86 -8.74 0.24
CA LYS A 107 11.86 -7.99 -0.54
C LYS A 107 13.01 -7.51 0.35
N GLY A 108 12.73 -7.02 1.55
CA GLY A 108 13.77 -6.59 2.50
C GLY A 108 14.71 -7.73 2.90
N LEU A 109 14.16 -8.90 3.17
CA LEU A 109 14.92 -10.10 3.50
C LEU A 109 15.77 -10.57 2.32
N ALA A 110 15.19 -10.65 1.12
CA ALA A 110 15.90 -11.10 -0.08
C ALA A 110 17.10 -10.21 -0.45
N ILE A 111 17.02 -8.92 -0.16
CA ILE A 111 18.07 -7.94 -0.52
C ILE A 111 19.16 -7.85 0.55
N THR A 112 18.78 -7.94 1.83
CA THR A 112 19.71 -7.65 2.94
C THR A 112 20.13 -8.87 3.74
N GLY A 113 19.39 -9.98 3.65
CA GLY A 113 19.54 -11.16 4.50
C GLY A 113 19.25 -10.90 5.99
N SER A 114 18.81 -9.69 6.36
CA SER A 114 18.59 -9.30 7.76
C SER A 114 17.12 -9.45 8.16
N PRO A 115 16.80 -10.32 9.14
CA PRO A 115 15.44 -10.46 9.66
C PRO A 115 14.88 -9.16 10.24
N VAL A 116 15.74 -8.35 10.86
CA VAL A 116 15.35 -7.06 11.42
C VAL A 116 14.93 -6.10 10.31
N VAL A 117 15.74 -6.01 9.25
CA VAL A 117 15.43 -5.12 8.11
C VAL A 117 14.19 -5.62 7.35
N SER A 118 14.01 -6.94 7.23
CA SER A 118 12.79 -7.55 6.69
C SER A 118 11.54 -7.05 7.42
N VAL A 119 11.49 -7.20 8.74
CA VAL A 119 10.31 -6.78 9.52
C VAL A 119 10.05 -5.28 9.38
N ILE A 120 11.09 -4.45 9.50
CA ILE A 120 10.94 -2.98 9.41
C ILE A 120 10.48 -2.55 8.02
N THR A 121 11.08 -3.09 6.95
CA THR A 121 10.67 -2.76 5.58
C THR A 121 9.26 -3.24 5.27
N GLY A 122 8.82 -4.38 5.81
CA GLY A 122 7.43 -4.83 5.78
C GLY A 122 6.47 -3.80 6.38
N VAL A 123 6.72 -3.39 7.62
CA VAL A 123 5.89 -2.38 8.31
C VAL A 123 5.87 -1.06 7.54
N LEU A 124 7.03 -0.57 7.11
CA LEU A 124 7.13 0.70 6.37
C LEU A 124 6.39 0.64 5.05
N THR A 125 6.54 -0.43 4.27
CA THR A 125 5.85 -0.59 2.97
C THR A 125 4.33 -0.56 3.16
N ALA A 126 3.84 -1.30 4.16
CA ALA A 126 2.42 -1.45 4.41
C ALA A 126 1.76 -0.16 4.92
N THR A 127 2.42 0.57 5.80
CA THR A 127 1.82 1.72 6.49
C THR A 127 2.01 3.04 5.74
N SER A 128 3.14 3.21 5.03
CA SER A 128 3.52 4.52 4.48
C SER A 128 2.56 5.02 3.39
N GLY A 129 1.98 4.13 2.58
CA GLY A 129 0.96 4.52 1.60
C GLY A 129 -0.28 5.13 2.24
N GLY A 130 -0.82 4.48 3.28
CA GLY A 130 -1.96 4.96 4.06
C GLY A 130 -1.66 6.24 4.84
N ILE A 131 -0.46 6.35 5.43
CA ILE A 131 -0.02 7.57 6.12
C ILE A 131 0.05 8.75 5.15
N LEU A 132 0.69 8.59 4.00
CA LEU A 132 0.77 9.64 2.98
C LEU A 132 -0.61 10.06 2.49
N ARG A 133 -1.50 9.09 2.23
CA ARG A 133 -2.91 9.34 1.87
C ARG A 133 -3.59 10.25 2.88
N ASP A 134 -3.54 9.87 4.16
CA ASP A 134 -4.30 10.54 5.21
C ASP A 134 -3.77 11.96 5.46
N LEU A 135 -2.44 12.13 5.48
CA LEU A 135 -1.80 13.43 5.61
C LEU A 135 -2.18 14.38 4.46
N LEU A 136 -2.14 13.90 3.22
CA LEU A 136 -2.49 14.70 2.03
C LEU A 136 -3.99 14.97 1.92
N ALA A 137 -4.83 14.05 2.42
CA ALA A 137 -6.27 14.26 2.51
C ALA A 137 -6.68 15.15 3.71
N GLY A 138 -5.73 15.55 4.57
CA GLY A 138 -6.00 16.32 5.78
C GLY A 138 -6.90 15.59 6.77
N GLU A 139 -6.77 14.27 6.88
CA GLU A 139 -7.44 13.48 7.92
C GLU A 139 -6.41 13.01 8.95
N PRO A 140 -6.79 12.91 10.25
CA PRO A 140 -5.92 12.29 11.23
C PRO A 140 -5.64 10.86 10.80
N SER A 141 -4.35 10.57 10.56
CA SER A 141 -3.91 9.29 10.04
C SER A 141 -4.39 8.14 10.93
N VAL A 142 -4.69 6.99 10.32
CA VAL A 142 -4.98 5.74 11.04
C VAL A 142 -3.86 5.42 12.05
N LEU A 143 -2.62 5.85 11.78
CA LEU A 143 -1.48 5.75 12.70
C LEU A 143 -1.68 6.48 14.04
N LEU A 144 -2.36 7.63 14.04
CA LEU A 144 -2.55 8.48 15.22
C LEU A 144 -3.75 8.04 16.07
N ARG A 145 -4.45 6.97 15.66
CA ARG A 145 -5.58 6.41 16.41
C ARG A 145 -5.09 5.23 17.26
N PRO A 146 -5.68 4.99 18.44
CA PRO A 146 -5.39 3.82 19.26
C PRO A 146 -5.92 2.55 18.59
N GLU A 147 -5.25 2.10 17.54
CA GLU A 147 -5.69 1.00 16.68
C GLU A 147 -4.57 -0.01 16.40
N ILE A 148 -4.98 -1.23 16.07
CA ILE A 148 -4.12 -2.39 15.76
C ILE A 148 -3.36 -2.26 14.42
N TYR A 149 -3.32 -1.08 13.80
CA TYR A 149 -2.85 -0.91 12.42
C TYR A 149 -1.37 -1.27 12.25
N VAL A 150 -0.48 -0.59 12.98
CA VAL A 150 0.96 -0.88 12.91
C VAL A 150 1.28 -2.25 13.48
N THR A 151 0.57 -2.66 14.54
CA THR A 151 0.80 -3.96 15.17
C THR A 151 0.38 -5.11 14.28
N ALA A 152 -0.67 -4.97 13.46
CA ALA A 152 -1.06 -5.94 12.44
C ALA A 152 -0.01 -6.04 11.32
N ALA A 153 0.50 -4.90 10.83
CA ALA A 153 1.58 -4.89 9.85
C ALA A 153 2.86 -5.53 10.40
N LEU A 154 3.19 -5.23 11.67
CA LEU A 154 4.33 -5.83 12.38
C LEU A 154 4.17 -7.33 12.51
N ALA A 155 2.99 -7.79 12.93
CA ALA A 155 2.69 -9.22 13.06
C ALA A 155 2.81 -9.94 11.71
N GLY A 156 2.24 -9.39 10.63
CA GLY A 156 2.34 -9.97 9.29
C GLY A 156 3.78 -10.09 8.80
N ALA A 157 4.57 -9.01 8.93
CA ALA A 157 5.97 -8.99 8.54
C ALA A 157 6.83 -9.95 9.39
N ALA A 158 6.57 -10.03 10.69
CA ALA A 158 7.28 -10.93 11.61
C ALA A 158 6.95 -12.40 11.35
N ILE A 159 5.67 -12.75 11.16
CA ILE A 159 5.24 -14.12 10.86
C ILE A 159 5.88 -14.60 9.56
N PHE A 160 5.84 -13.77 8.51
CA PHE A 160 6.53 -14.10 7.25
C PHE A 160 8.03 -14.33 7.47
N THR A 161 8.72 -13.38 8.12
CA THR A 161 10.18 -13.45 8.31
C THR A 161 10.58 -14.67 9.12
N LEU A 162 9.84 -15.00 10.18
CA LEU A 162 10.10 -16.19 11.01
C LEU A 162 9.78 -17.49 10.26
N GLY A 163 8.73 -17.51 9.44
CA GLY A 163 8.40 -18.65 8.59
C GLY A 163 9.51 -18.96 7.58
N ASP A 164 10.01 -17.93 6.90
CA ASP A 164 11.10 -18.07 5.93
C ASP A 164 12.40 -18.58 6.60
N LEU A 165 12.75 -18.05 7.77
CA LEU A 165 13.89 -18.54 8.56
C LEU A 165 13.74 -19.99 9.04
N ALA A 166 12.49 -20.45 9.24
CA ALA A 166 12.18 -21.83 9.60
C ALA A 166 12.13 -22.78 8.38
N GLY A 167 12.25 -22.25 7.17
CA GLY A 167 12.18 -23.02 5.92
C GLY A 167 10.76 -23.44 5.53
N LEU A 168 9.74 -22.67 5.94
CA LEU A 168 8.32 -22.88 5.64
C LEU A 168 7.85 -22.12 4.40
#